data_AF-A0AAI9CBH7-F1
#
_entry.id   AF-A0AAI9CBH7-F1
#
_cell.length_a   1.000
_cell.length_b   1.000
_cell.length_c   1.000
_cell.angle_alpha   90.00
_cell.angle_beta   90.00
_cell.angle_gamma   90.00
#
_symmetry.space_group_name_H-M   'P 1'
#
loop_
_entity.id
_entity.type
_entity.pdbx_description
1 polymer ?
#
loop_
_entity_poly.entity_id
_entity_poly.type
_entity_poly.pdbx_seq_one_letter_code
_entity_poly.pdbx_strand_id
1 'polypeptide(L)'
;MDGTVLALLAAATSSATNCVAPAPWLAPTLQFVGTMGAVAVGAYLVSRREDKAHRRKQDADKLFLAVTVSAVLETFTSECAAVADDDGTHPGQRRSDHERSPQVEAPDLSYANLDVVWMALPALLLDQVHALPRKLESARRFLAFMHSYDEEDYFFERRLKYAELGVLAANISEKLRLDVGLPAQIDPTSTTRKWIESSLDTLKATEQMRLAEQAEWVAAFTAKMAANEQESQG
;
A
#
# COMPACT_ATOMS: atom_id res chain seq x y z
N MET A 1 59.28 -51.58 10.48
CA MET A 1 58.35 -50.45 10.29
C MET A 1 57.05 -50.83 11.00
N ASP A 2 57.07 -51.13 12.30
CA ASP A 2 57.27 -50.19 13.44
C ASP A 2 56.14 -49.15 13.46
N GLY A 3 55.34 -48.93 14.52
CA GLY A 3 55.28 -49.47 15.88
C GLY A 3 53.92 -49.09 16.50
N THR A 4 53.33 -49.90 17.37
CA THR A 4 53.50 -49.87 18.85
C THR A 4 52.97 -48.57 19.47
N VAL A 5 51.73 -48.56 19.99
CA VAL A 5 51.36 -48.61 21.44
C VAL A 5 51.23 -47.23 22.13
N LEU A 6 50.08 -47.02 22.76
CA LEU A 6 49.84 -46.28 24.02
C LEU A 6 48.37 -46.53 24.40
N ALA A 7 47.99 -47.61 25.08
CA ALA A 7 48.26 -47.98 26.47
C ALA A 7 47.97 -46.87 27.50
N LEU A 8 46.83 -47.05 28.17
CA LEU A 8 46.66 -46.99 29.63
C LEU A 8 46.67 -45.62 30.33
N LEU A 9 45.49 -45.24 30.83
CA LEU A 9 45.39 -44.73 32.20
C LEU A 9 44.12 -45.28 32.85
N ALA A 10 44.16 -46.58 33.16
CA ALA A 10 43.36 -47.14 34.24
C ALA A 10 44.02 -46.69 35.55
N ALA A 11 43.52 -45.61 36.12
CA ALA A 11 43.90 -45.21 37.48
C ALA A 11 43.25 -46.20 38.46
N ALA A 12 44.06 -47.11 38.99
CA ALA A 12 43.70 -47.90 40.15
C ALA A 12 43.66 -46.99 41.38
N THR A 13 42.48 -46.83 41.97
CA THR A 13 42.35 -46.42 43.37
C THR A 13 41.72 -47.57 44.14
N SER A 14 42.56 -48.41 44.71
CA SER A 14 42.18 -49.33 45.77
C SER A 14 42.04 -48.54 47.07
N SER A 15 40.81 -48.24 47.46
CA SER A 15 40.47 -47.97 48.85
C SER A 15 39.08 -48.52 49.12
N ALA A 16 38.99 -49.31 50.18
CA ALA A 16 37.78 -50.00 50.62
C ALA A 16 36.62 -49.01 50.74
N THR A 17 35.62 -49.18 49.89
CA THR A 17 34.31 -48.55 50.04
C THR A 17 33.27 -49.64 49.96
N ASN A 18 32.42 -49.71 50.99
CA ASN A 18 31.21 -50.52 50.99
C ASN A 18 30.42 -50.20 49.70
N CYS A 19 30.49 -51.08 48.71
CA CYS A 19 29.77 -50.93 47.47
C CYS A 19 28.31 -51.33 47.70
N VAL A 20 27.48 -50.35 48.08
CA VAL A 20 26.05 -50.45 47.84
C VAL A 20 25.89 -50.58 46.33
N ALA A 21 25.54 -51.78 45.85
CA ALA A 21 25.22 -51.99 44.45
C ALA A 21 24.09 -51.01 44.08
N PRO A 22 24.27 -50.13 43.07
CA PRO A 22 23.20 -49.22 42.66
C PRO A 22 21.98 -50.06 42.25
N ALA A 23 20.81 -49.69 42.73
CA ALA A 23 19.60 -50.47 42.51
C ALA A 23 19.34 -50.66 40.99
N PRO A 24 18.98 -51.87 40.53
CA PRO A 24 18.93 -52.24 39.11
C PRO A 24 17.93 -51.45 38.25
N TRP A 25 17.07 -50.64 38.87
CA TRP A 25 16.11 -49.76 38.19
C TRP A 25 16.66 -48.36 37.83
N LEU A 26 17.86 -47.98 38.31
CA LEU A 26 18.45 -46.66 38.03
C LEU A 26 19.05 -46.52 36.61
N ALA A 27 19.45 -47.63 35.99
CA ALA A 27 20.03 -47.62 34.64
C ALA A 27 19.04 -47.23 33.54
N PRO A 28 17.81 -47.80 33.46
CA PRO A 28 16.86 -47.43 32.41
C PRO A 28 16.31 -46.00 32.57
N THR A 29 16.08 -45.52 33.80
CA THR A 29 15.53 -44.17 34.02
C THR A 29 16.48 -43.07 33.53
N LEU A 30 17.79 -43.23 33.69
CA LEU A 30 18.78 -42.27 33.19
C LEU A 30 18.80 -42.19 31.65
N GLN A 31 18.59 -43.32 30.96
CA GLN A 31 18.51 -43.37 29.49
C GLN A 31 17.23 -42.71 28.97
N PHE A 32 16.10 -42.92 29.64
CA PHE A 32 14.84 -42.24 29.29
C PHE A 32 14.91 -40.72 29.49
N VAL A 33 15.51 -40.25 30.58
CA VAL A 33 15.70 -38.81 30.83
C VAL A 33 16.63 -38.18 29.79
N GLY A 34 17.73 -38.85 29.45
CA GLY A 34 18.67 -38.37 28.42
C GLY A 34 18.05 -38.28 27.02
N THR A 35 17.28 -39.29 26.62
CA THR A 35 16.62 -39.31 25.30
C THR A 35 15.50 -38.27 25.18
N MET A 36 14.66 -38.13 26.21
CA MET A 36 13.63 -37.08 26.27
C MET A 36 14.25 -35.68 26.23
N GLY A 37 15.34 -35.45 26.97
CA GLY A 37 16.06 -34.17 26.95
C GLY A 37 16.62 -33.83 25.58
N ALA A 38 17.25 -34.79 24.89
CA ALA A 38 17.77 -34.60 23.55
C ALA A 38 16.67 -34.28 22.52
N VAL A 39 15.52 -34.96 22.59
CA VAL A 39 14.36 -34.70 21.72
C VAL A 39 13.79 -33.30 21.98
N ALA A 40 13.66 -32.89 23.24
CA ALA A 40 13.16 -31.56 23.59
C ALA A 40 14.07 -30.44 23.06
N VAL A 41 15.39 -30.59 23.21
CA VAL A 41 16.37 -29.63 22.67
C VAL A 41 16.33 -29.61 21.13
N GLY A 42 16.24 -30.79 20.50
CA GLY A 42 16.09 -30.90 19.04
C GLY A 42 14.85 -30.18 18.53
N ALA A 43 13.69 -30.44 19.13
CA ALA A 43 12.43 -29.81 18.79
C ALA A 43 12.48 -28.27 18.98
N TYR A 44 13.12 -27.80 20.06
CA TYR A 44 13.29 -26.38 20.30
C TYR A 44 14.16 -25.69 19.23
N LEU A 45 15.29 -26.29 18.85
CA LEU A 45 16.17 -25.74 17.81
C LEU A 45 15.48 -25.71 16.44
N VAL A 46 14.70 -26.75 16.12
CA VAL A 46 13.88 -26.82 14.90
C VAL A 46 12.83 -25.72 14.90
N SER A 47 12.03 -25.60 15.95
CA SER A 47 11.01 -24.56 16.07
C SER A 47 11.61 -23.16 15.93
N ARG A 48 12.75 -22.87 16.57
CA ARG A 48 13.43 -21.58 16.38
C ARG A 48 13.93 -21.35 14.96
N ARG A 49 14.36 -22.39 14.26
CA ARG A 49 14.82 -22.30 12.86
C ARG A 49 13.63 -22.04 11.94
N GLU A 50 12.53 -22.74 12.15
CA GLU A 50 11.27 -22.58 11.43
C GLU A 50 10.71 -21.17 11.62
N ASP A 51 10.63 -20.67 12.86
CA ASP A 51 10.19 -19.31 13.16
C ASP A 51 11.04 -18.26 12.45
N LYS A 52 12.37 -18.42 12.46
CA LYS A 52 13.29 -17.51 11.75
C LYS A 52 13.11 -17.59 10.24
N ALA A 53 12.94 -18.79 9.69
CA ALA A 53 12.73 -18.98 8.26
C ALA A 53 11.38 -18.38 7.82
N HIS A 54 10.31 -18.59 8.60
CA HIS A 54 9.00 -18.01 8.37
C HIS A 54 9.04 -16.47 8.39
N ARG A 55 9.69 -15.87 9.38
CA ARG A 55 9.84 -14.40 9.45
C ARG A 55 10.62 -13.84 8.26
N ARG A 56 11.76 -14.45 7.92
CA ARG A 56 12.56 -14.04 6.76
C ARG A 56 11.77 -14.12 5.45
N LYS A 57 10.96 -15.16 5.28
CA LYS A 57 10.09 -15.29 4.12
C LYS A 57 9.02 -14.20 4.10
N GLN A 58 8.34 -13.97 5.23
CA GLN A 58 7.34 -12.90 5.35
C GLN A 58 7.92 -11.52 5.04
N ASP A 59 9.12 -11.21 5.56
CA ASP A 59 9.80 -9.95 5.30
C ASP A 59 10.17 -9.79 3.82
N ALA A 60 10.65 -10.87 3.18
CA ALA A 60 10.96 -10.88 1.75
C ALA A 60 9.70 -10.70 0.88
N ASP A 61 8.63 -11.42 1.20
CA ASP A 61 7.34 -11.31 0.51
C ASP A 61 6.76 -9.89 0.65
N LYS A 62 6.86 -9.30 1.85
CA LYS A 62 6.42 -7.92 2.13
C LYS A 62 7.24 -6.89 1.35
N LEU A 63 8.56 -7.03 1.34
CA LEU A 63 9.46 -6.15 0.58
C LEU A 63 9.17 -6.22 -0.92
N PHE A 64 9.06 -7.43 -1.47
CA PHE A 64 8.77 -7.62 -2.89
C PHE A 64 7.42 -7.01 -3.27
N LEU A 65 6.39 -7.24 -2.46
CA LEU A 65 5.08 -6.63 -2.66
C LEU A 65 5.17 -5.10 -2.63
N ALA A 66 5.80 -4.53 -1.60
CA ALA A 66 5.91 -3.08 -1.46
C ALA A 66 6.62 -2.44 -2.67
N VAL A 67 7.71 -3.04 -3.15
CA VAL A 67 8.44 -2.57 -4.34
C VAL A 67 7.56 -2.65 -5.59
N THR A 68 6.92 -3.79 -5.86
CA THR A 68 6.12 -4.00 -7.07
C THR A 68 4.87 -3.13 -7.09
N VAL A 69 4.12 -3.07 -5.98
CA VAL A 69 2.88 -2.28 -5.91
C VAL A 69 3.17 -0.78 -5.90
N SER A 70 4.22 -0.32 -5.19
CA SER A 70 4.60 1.10 -5.22
C SER A 70 4.99 1.58 -6.62
N ALA A 71 5.67 0.74 -7.42
CA ALA A 71 5.99 1.07 -8.80
C ALA A 71 4.73 1.28 -9.67
N VAL A 72 3.76 0.36 -9.58
CA VAL A 72 2.47 0.51 -10.29
C VAL A 72 1.74 1.78 -9.85
N LEU A 73 1.74 2.09 -8.55
CA LEU A 73 1.08 3.28 -8.02
C LEU A 73 1.78 4.59 -8.42
N GLU A 74 3.10 4.62 -8.52
CA GLU A 74 3.83 5.80 -8.98
C GLU A 74 3.61 6.05 -10.48
N THR A 75 3.58 5.00 -11.31
CA THR A 75 3.15 5.12 -12.71
C THR A 75 1.74 5.67 -12.83
N PHE A 76 0.79 5.08 -12.09
CA PHE A 76 -0.59 5.55 -12.07
C PHE A 76 -0.71 7.01 -11.57
N THR A 77 0.12 7.42 -10.60
CA THR A 77 0.19 8.81 -10.13
C THR A 77 0.64 9.74 -11.26
N SER A 78 1.65 9.34 -12.03
CA SER A 78 2.14 10.13 -13.17
C SER A 78 1.11 10.26 -14.29
N GLU A 79 0.37 9.20 -14.58
CA GLU A 79 -0.70 9.24 -15.58
C GLU A 79 -1.88 10.08 -15.08
N CYS A 80 -2.24 9.98 -13.80
CA CYS A 80 -3.22 10.88 -13.17
C CYS A 80 -2.79 12.35 -13.26
N ALA A 81 -1.49 12.63 -13.08
CA ALA A 81 -0.95 13.99 -13.21
C ALA A 81 -1.12 14.51 -14.65
N ALA A 82 -0.83 13.69 -15.66
CA ALA A 82 -1.05 14.06 -17.06
C ALA A 82 -2.52 14.37 -17.35
N VAL A 83 -3.46 13.60 -16.80
CA VAL A 83 -4.90 13.87 -16.95
C VAL A 83 -5.34 15.11 -16.17
N ALA A 84 -4.74 15.39 -15.01
CA ALA A 84 -5.03 16.58 -14.23
C ALA A 84 -4.56 17.89 -14.90
N ASP A 85 -3.61 17.79 -15.84
CA ASP A 85 -3.13 18.92 -16.65
C ASP A 85 -4.01 19.16 -17.89
N ASP A 86 -4.70 18.12 -18.37
CA ASP A 86 -5.52 18.15 -19.59
C ASP A 86 -6.82 18.94 -19.38
N ASP A 87 -6.81 20.18 -19.86
CA ASP A 87 -7.96 21.09 -19.87
C ASP A 87 -8.87 20.95 -21.11
N GLY A 88 -8.57 19.97 -21.97
CA GLY A 88 -9.29 19.70 -23.21
C GLY A 88 -8.93 20.63 -24.37
N THR A 89 -7.92 21.49 -24.22
CA THR A 89 -7.49 22.42 -25.28
C THR A 89 -6.35 21.85 -26.13
N HIS A 90 -6.51 21.82 -27.46
CA HIS A 90 -5.39 21.62 -28.40
C HIS A 90 -4.39 22.79 -28.25
N PRO A 91 -3.08 22.62 -28.54
CA PRO A 91 -1.96 23.33 -27.87
C PRO A 91 -2.16 24.85 -27.72
N GLY A 92 -2.86 25.27 -26.66
CA GLY A 92 -3.28 26.66 -26.43
C GLY A 92 -4.26 27.26 -27.46
N GLN A 93 -4.80 26.47 -28.41
CA GLN A 93 -5.78 26.88 -29.41
C GLN A 93 -6.89 25.83 -29.55
N ARG A 94 -8.14 26.30 -29.46
CA ARG A 94 -9.31 25.48 -29.78
C ARG A 94 -9.14 24.89 -31.19
N ARG A 95 -9.50 23.62 -31.36
CA ARG A 95 -9.67 23.02 -32.70
C ARG A 95 -10.61 23.92 -33.51
N SER A 96 -10.54 23.86 -34.84
CA SER A 96 -11.18 24.74 -35.83
C SER A 96 -12.72 24.88 -35.74
N ASP A 97 -13.33 24.33 -34.69
CA ASP A 97 -14.74 24.11 -34.42
C ASP A 97 -15.16 24.46 -32.96
N HIS A 98 -14.27 25.05 -32.14
CA HIS A 98 -14.53 25.42 -30.73
C HIS A 98 -14.74 24.26 -29.74
N GLU A 99 -14.60 23.01 -30.18
CA GLU A 99 -14.87 21.80 -29.38
C GLU A 99 -13.64 21.40 -28.54
N ARG A 100 -13.84 21.11 -27.25
CA ARG A 100 -12.79 20.58 -26.36
C ARG A 100 -12.78 19.06 -26.46
N SER A 101 -11.61 18.45 -26.43
CA SER A 101 -11.49 17.00 -26.51
C SER A 101 -10.39 16.51 -25.57
N PRO A 102 -10.58 15.38 -24.85
CA PRO A 102 -9.51 14.79 -24.04
C PRO A 102 -8.27 14.53 -24.88
N GLN A 103 -7.12 15.05 -24.44
CA GLN A 103 -5.83 14.86 -25.10
C GLN A 103 -5.06 13.68 -24.52
N VAL A 104 -5.28 13.42 -23.24
CA VAL A 104 -4.63 12.34 -22.49
C VAL A 104 -5.64 11.25 -22.25
N GLU A 105 -5.25 9.99 -22.46
CA GLU A 105 -6.11 8.85 -22.14
C GLU A 105 -6.29 8.71 -20.62
N ALA A 106 -7.46 8.25 -20.18
CA ALA A 106 -7.70 7.97 -18.77
C ALA A 106 -6.78 6.83 -18.30
N PRO A 107 -6.04 6.98 -17.18
CA PRO A 107 -5.17 5.93 -16.66
C PRO A 107 -5.97 4.69 -16.28
N ASP A 108 -5.36 3.52 -16.43
CA ASP A 108 -5.90 2.26 -15.95
C ASP A 108 -5.12 1.72 -14.77
N LEU A 109 -5.81 1.01 -13.87
CA LEU A 109 -5.21 0.47 -12.67
C LEU A 109 -5.73 -0.93 -12.40
N SER A 110 -4.87 -1.91 -12.63
CA SER A 110 -5.15 -3.31 -12.37
C SER A 110 -3.98 -3.98 -11.65
N TYR A 111 -4.32 -4.81 -10.67
CA TYR A 111 -3.35 -5.64 -9.94
C TYR A 111 -3.40 -7.11 -10.35
N ALA A 112 -4.23 -7.47 -11.34
CA ALA A 112 -4.52 -8.86 -11.70
C ALA A 112 -3.28 -9.63 -12.16
N ASN A 113 -2.29 -8.94 -12.72
CA ASN A 113 -1.06 -9.53 -13.25
C ASN A 113 0.10 -9.53 -12.24
N LEU A 114 -0.13 -9.10 -10.99
CA LEU A 114 0.91 -9.03 -9.97
C LEU A 114 1.00 -10.36 -9.22
N ASP A 115 2.14 -11.04 -9.34
CA ASP A 115 2.46 -12.24 -8.58
C ASP A 115 3.07 -11.87 -7.21
N VAL A 116 2.23 -11.39 -6.29
CA VAL A 116 2.64 -10.93 -4.96
C VAL A 116 1.79 -11.57 -3.86
N VAL A 117 2.35 -11.72 -2.66
CA VAL A 117 1.64 -12.27 -1.49
C VAL A 117 0.87 -11.17 -0.77
N TRP A 118 -0.38 -10.92 -1.17
CA TRP A 118 -1.23 -9.86 -0.60
C TRP A 118 -1.37 -9.91 0.92
N MET A 119 -1.35 -11.11 1.50
CA MET A 119 -1.43 -11.31 2.95
C MET A 119 -0.20 -10.83 3.72
N ALA A 120 0.88 -10.44 3.05
CA ALA A 120 2.07 -9.84 3.68
C ALA A 120 1.84 -8.37 4.07
N LEU A 121 0.80 -7.71 3.55
CA LEU A 121 0.49 -6.32 3.90
C LEU A 121 -0.27 -6.19 5.24
N PRO A 122 -0.05 -5.09 5.97
CA PRO A 122 -0.96 -4.66 7.02
C PRO A 122 -2.39 -4.48 6.47
N ALA A 123 -3.40 -4.90 7.24
CA ALA A 123 -4.81 -4.89 6.80
C ALA A 123 -5.28 -3.54 6.26
N LEU A 124 -4.85 -2.43 6.87
CA LEU A 124 -5.21 -1.08 6.43
C LEU A 124 -4.61 -0.73 5.06
N LEU A 125 -3.36 -1.12 4.79
CA LEU A 125 -2.72 -0.88 3.49
C LEU A 125 -3.32 -1.77 2.41
N LEU A 126 -3.64 -3.02 2.76
CA LEU A 126 -4.33 -3.95 1.87
C LEU A 126 -5.67 -3.36 1.40
N ASP A 127 -6.50 -2.89 2.34
CA ASP A 127 -7.77 -2.25 1.99
C ASP A 127 -7.58 -0.99 1.13
N GLN A 128 -6.64 -0.10 1.49
CA GLN A 128 -6.35 1.11 0.74
C GLN A 128 -5.93 0.82 -0.71
N VAL A 129 -5.02 -0.13 -0.91
CA VAL A 129 -4.57 -0.56 -2.25
C VAL A 129 -5.76 -1.09 -3.06
N HIS A 130 -6.53 -2.03 -2.50
CA HIS A 130 -7.66 -2.62 -3.24
C HIS A 130 -8.87 -1.70 -3.39
N ALA A 131 -8.99 -0.63 -2.60
CA ALA A 131 -10.02 0.39 -2.76
C ALA A 131 -9.75 1.31 -3.95
N LEU A 132 -8.50 1.52 -4.34
CA LEU A 132 -8.13 2.50 -5.35
C LEU A 132 -8.73 2.20 -6.75
N PRO A 133 -8.69 0.96 -7.29
CA PRO A 133 -9.38 0.64 -8.55
C PRO A 133 -10.89 0.88 -8.50
N ARG A 134 -11.53 0.63 -7.35
CA ARG A 134 -12.97 0.91 -7.18
C ARG A 134 -13.26 2.41 -7.20
N LYS A 135 -12.39 3.23 -6.60
CA LYS A 135 -12.50 4.69 -6.65
C LYS A 135 -12.30 5.23 -8.08
N LEU A 136 -11.33 4.68 -8.81
CA LEU A 136 -11.11 5.00 -10.22
C LEU A 136 -12.36 4.70 -11.06
N GLU A 137 -12.95 3.51 -10.90
CA GLU A 137 -14.17 3.15 -11.62
C GLU A 137 -15.36 4.06 -11.26
N SER A 138 -15.51 4.42 -9.98
CA SER A 138 -16.52 5.38 -9.55
C SER A 138 -16.34 6.75 -10.19
N ALA A 139 -15.09 7.24 -10.28
CA ALA A 139 -14.77 8.50 -10.94
C ALA A 139 -15.06 8.41 -12.45
N ARG A 140 -14.69 7.32 -13.12
CA ARG A 140 -14.99 7.09 -14.55
C ARG A 140 -16.49 7.14 -14.84
N ARG A 141 -17.31 6.49 -14.02
CA ARG A 141 -18.78 6.53 -14.16
C ARG A 141 -19.35 7.93 -13.98
N PHE A 142 -18.87 8.65 -12.97
CA PHE A 142 -19.27 10.03 -12.74
C PHE A 142 -18.91 10.93 -13.92
N LEU A 143 -17.68 10.81 -14.44
CA LEU A 143 -17.22 11.59 -15.58
C LEU A 143 -17.95 11.23 -16.88
N ALA A 144 -18.28 9.96 -17.09
CA ALA A 144 -19.10 9.53 -18.23
C ALA A 144 -20.51 10.16 -18.19
N PHE A 145 -21.10 10.27 -17.00
CA PHE A 145 -22.35 10.99 -16.80
C PHE A 145 -22.19 12.50 -17.09
N MET A 146 -21.17 13.15 -16.51
CA MET A 146 -20.91 14.58 -16.71
C MET A 146 -20.67 14.95 -18.17
N HIS A 147 -19.93 14.11 -18.91
CA HIS A 147 -19.64 14.33 -20.33
C HIS A 147 -20.92 14.45 -21.18
N SER A 148 -22.00 13.78 -20.78
CA SER A 148 -23.28 13.84 -21.48
C SER A 148 -24.12 15.09 -21.16
N TYR A 149 -23.72 15.86 -20.15
CA TYR A 149 -24.51 16.97 -19.62
C TYR A 149 -23.87 18.34 -19.88
N ASP A 150 -22.60 18.51 -19.52
CA ASP A 150 -21.88 19.79 -19.63
C ASP A 150 -20.39 19.55 -19.94
N GLU A 151 -19.96 20.02 -21.11
CA GLU A 151 -18.59 19.85 -21.59
C GLU A 151 -17.58 20.71 -20.82
N GLU A 152 -17.94 21.92 -20.39
CA GLU A 152 -17.00 22.79 -19.67
C GLU A 152 -16.76 22.29 -18.25
N ASP A 153 -17.82 21.88 -17.56
CA ASP A 153 -17.74 21.31 -16.23
C ASP A 153 -17.11 19.92 -16.23
N TYR A 154 -17.28 19.15 -17.32
CA TYR A 154 -16.62 17.86 -17.49
C TYR A 154 -15.10 17.95 -17.35
N PHE A 155 -14.43 18.91 -18.01
CA PHE A 155 -12.95 19.00 -17.94
C PHE A 155 -12.47 19.45 -16.57
N PHE A 156 -13.18 20.35 -15.91
CA PHE A 156 -12.86 20.76 -14.55
C PHE A 156 -12.97 19.56 -13.59
N GLU A 157 -14.10 18.86 -13.61
CA GLU A 157 -14.33 17.68 -12.78
C GLU A 157 -13.33 16.56 -13.10
N ARG A 158 -13.02 16.33 -14.38
CA ARG A 158 -12.03 15.36 -14.81
C ARG A 158 -10.68 15.64 -14.16
N ARG A 159 -10.19 16.88 -14.28
CA ARG A 159 -8.91 17.28 -13.69
C ARG A 159 -8.92 17.10 -12.17
N LEU A 160 -9.99 17.53 -11.51
CA LEU A 160 -10.15 17.41 -10.05
C LEU A 160 -10.13 15.95 -9.60
N LYS A 161 -10.93 15.07 -10.20
CA LYS A 161 -11.02 13.65 -9.81
C LYS A 161 -9.70 12.91 -10.02
N TYR A 162 -9.00 13.14 -11.13
CA TYR A 162 -7.71 12.50 -11.36
C TYR A 162 -6.59 13.08 -10.48
N ALA A 163 -6.63 14.37 -10.15
CA ALA A 163 -5.74 14.94 -9.14
C ALA A 163 -5.95 14.29 -7.76
N GLU A 164 -7.20 14.10 -7.33
CA GLU A 164 -7.52 13.39 -6.07
C GLU A 164 -7.03 11.93 -6.07
N LEU A 165 -7.24 11.21 -7.16
CA LEU A 165 -6.82 9.81 -7.30
C LEU A 165 -5.29 9.68 -7.32
N GLY A 166 -4.59 10.56 -8.04
CA GLY A 166 -3.13 10.52 -8.10
C GLY A 166 -2.47 10.90 -6.77
N VAL A 167 -2.99 11.91 -6.05
CA VAL A 167 -2.53 12.21 -4.68
C VAL A 167 -2.78 11.03 -3.73
N LEU A 168 -3.95 10.38 -3.83
CA LEU A 168 -4.25 9.18 -3.04
C LEU A 168 -3.28 8.04 -3.36
N ALA A 169 -2.99 7.79 -4.64
CA ALA A 169 -2.06 6.75 -5.08
C ALA A 169 -0.63 7.02 -4.58
N ALA A 170 -0.15 8.27 -4.69
CA ALA A 170 1.15 8.69 -4.18
C ALA A 170 1.29 8.45 -2.67
N ASN A 171 0.25 8.79 -1.90
CA ASN A 171 0.22 8.57 -0.45
C ASN A 171 0.22 7.08 -0.09
N ILE A 172 -0.47 6.23 -0.84
CA ILE A 172 -0.46 4.77 -0.62
C ILE A 172 0.92 4.21 -0.96
N SER A 173 1.51 4.63 -2.09
CA SER A 173 2.86 4.25 -2.51
C SER A 173 3.90 4.56 -1.44
N GLU A 174 3.90 5.79 -0.92
CA GLU A 174 4.80 6.20 0.16
C GLU A 174 4.66 5.30 1.39
N LYS A 175 3.42 5.05 1.85
CA LYS A 175 3.20 4.20 3.04
C LYS A 175 3.71 2.77 2.82
N LEU A 176 3.50 2.19 1.64
CA LEU A 176 4.00 0.86 1.31
C LEU A 176 5.53 0.80 1.41
N ARG A 177 6.22 1.81 0.88
CA ARG A 177 7.68 1.89 0.87
C ARG A 177 8.25 2.10 2.27
N LEU A 178 7.68 3.03 3.03
CA LEU A 178 8.10 3.30 4.40
C LEU A 178 7.87 2.10 5.34
N ASP A 179 6.81 1.33 5.13
CA ASP A 179 6.47 0.13 5.92
C ASP A 179 7.49 -1.03 5.76
N VAL A 180 8.38 -0.95 4.76
CA VAL A 180 9.49 -1.89 4.55
C VAL A 180 10.88 -1.21 4.62
N GLY A 181 10.94 0.04 5.09
CA GLY A 181 12.20 0.77 5.27
C GLY A 181 12.83 1.30 3.98
N LEU A 182 12.07 1.41 2.90
CA LEU A 182 12.52 2.04 1.65
C LEU A 182 12.30 3.56 1.67
N PRO A 183 13.00 4.33 0.82
CA PRO A 183 12.73 5.76 0.65
C PRO A 183 11.28 6.01 0.21
N ALA A 184 10.70 7.15 0.59
CA ALA A 184 9.30 7.49 0.34
C ALA A 184 8.88 7.49 -1.15
N GLN A 185 9.82 7.71 -2.07
CA GLN A 185 9.59 7.70 -3.52
C GLN A 185 10.59 6.76 -4.21
N ILE A 186 10.24 6.25 -5.38
CA ILE A 186 11.18 5.51 -6.24
C ILE A 186 12.23 6.46 -6.81
N ASP A 187 11.77 7.58 -7.36
CA ASP A 187 12.61 8.66 -7.88
C ASP A 187 12.48 9.91 -7.00
N PRO A 188 13.45 10.20 -6.12
CA PRO A 188 13.44 11.40 -5.28
C PRO A 188 13.53 12.72 -6.07
N THR A 189 13.93 12.68 -7.34
CA THR A 189 14.02 13.86 -8.20
C THR A 189 12.70 14.17 -8.91
N SER A 190 11.76 13.21 -8.92
CA SER A 190 10.45 13.38 -9.52
C SER A 190 9.66 14.51 -8.86
N THR A 191 9.19 15.44 -9.68
CA THR A 191 8.33 16.55 -9.26
C THR A 191 6.84 16.21 -9.34
N THR A 192 6.48 15.04 -9.89
CA THR A 192 5.10 14.63 -10.17
C THR A 192 4.19 14.75 -8.96
N ARG A 193 4.62 14.22 -7.80
CA ARG A 193 3.83 14.28 -6.56
C ARG A 193 3.58 15.73 -6.12
N LYS A 194 4.62 16.55 -6.09
CA LYS A 194 4.50 17.95 -5.67
C LYS A 194 3.59 18.73 -6.62
N TRP A 195 3.73 18.47 -7.92
CA TRP A 195 2.92 19.12 -8.94
C TRP A 195 1.44 18.75 -8.83
N ILE A 196 1.11 17.46 -8.65
CA ILE A 196 -0.28 17.02 -8.55
C ILE A 196 -0.94 17.46 -7.24
N GLU A 197 -0.17 17.52 -6.14
CA GLU A 197 -0.64 18.09 -4.87
C GLU A 197 -0.96 19.58 -5.03
N SER A 198 -0.04 20.37 -5.61
CA SER A 198 -0.28 21.79 -5.88
C SER A 198 -1.44 22.04 -6.84
N SER A 199 -1.61 21.17 -7.85
CA SER A 199 -2.71 21.26 -8.80
C SER A 199 -4.04 20.94 -8.12
N LEU A 200 -4.07 19.93 -7.25
CA LEU A 200 -5.26 19.57 -6.47
C LEU A 200 -5.70 20.72 -5.56
N ASP A 201 -4.76 21.36 -4.86
CA ASP A 201 -5.06 22.49 -3.98
C ASP A 201 -5.67 23.67 -4.78
N THR A 202 -5.12 23.94 -5.95
CA THR A 202 -5.63 24.98 -6.86
C THR A 202 -7.05 24.65 -7.32
N LEU A 203 -7.28 23.43 -7.79
CA LEU A 203 -8.60 22.97 -8.26
C LEU A 203 -9.65 22.99 -7.14
N LYS A 204 -9.28 22.57 -5.93
CA LYS A 204 -10.16 22.62 -4.76
C LYS A 204 -10.50 24.05 -4.35
N ALA A 205 -9.55 24.97 -4.43
CA ALA A 205 -9.82 26.38 -4.18
C ALA A 205 -10.82 26.95 -5.19
N THR A 206 -10.66 26.62 -6.48
CA THR A 206 -11.61 27.01 -7.53
C THR A 206 -13.00 26.42 -7.29
N GLU A 207 -13.09 25.14 -6.90
CA GLU A 207 -14.37 24.50 -6.59
C GLU A 207 -15.07 25.17 -5.40
N GLN A 208 -14.33 25.51 -4.35
CA GLN A 208 -14.88 26.23 -3.21
C GLN A 208 -15.43 27.61 -3.59
N MET A 209 -14.75 28.33 -4.49
CA MET A 209 -15.24 29.60 -5.01
C MET A 209 -16.53 29.43 -5.81
N ARG A 210 -16.58 28.44 -6.72
CA ARG A 210 -17.79 28.12 -7.50
C ARG A 210 -18.98 27.79 -6.61
N LEU A 211 -18.77 26.99 -5.56
CA LEU A 211 -19.81 26.63 -4.59
C LEU A 211 -20.28 27.85 -3.78
N ALA A 212 -19.37 28.76 -3.40
CA ALA A 212 -19.72 29.99 -2.71
C ALA A 212 -20.58 30.91 -3.59
N GLU A 213 -20.18 31.11 -4.85
CA GLU A 213 -20.95 31.90 -5.83
C GLU A 213 -22.35 31.31 -6.06
N GLN A 214 -22.44 29.99 -6.21
CA GLN A 214 -23.73 29.30 -6.33
C GLN A 214 -24.60 29.48 -5.08
N ALA A 215 -24.02 29.39 -3.87
CA ALA A 215 -24.75 29.58 -2.63
C ALA A 215 -25.29 31.02 -2.50
N GLU A 216 -24.50 32.03 -2.88
CA GLU A 216 -24.93 33.43 -2.92
C GLU A 216 -26.07 33.64 -3.92
N TRP A 217 -25.95 33.07 -5.13
CA TRP A 217 -26.99 33.17 -6.15
C TRP A 217 -28.30 32.52 -5.69
N VAL A 218 -28.23 31.33 -5.08
CA VAL A 218 -29.42 30.64 -4.53
C VAL A 218 -30.05 31.45 -3.40
N ALA A 219 -29.24 32.05 -2.51
CA ALA A 219 -29.75 32.90 -1.43
C ALA A 219 -30.44 34.16 -1.97
N ALA A 220 -29.87 34.82 -2.98
CA ALA A 220 -30.47 35.98 -3.62
C ALA A 220 -31.77 35.62 -4.37
N PHE A 221 -31.78 34.50 -5.09
CA PHE A 221 -32.95 34.01 -5.81
C PHE A 221 -34.09 33.65 -4.85
N THR A 222 -33.80 32.94 -3.77
CA THR A 222 -34.80 32.56 -2.76
C THR A 222 -35.36 33.78 -2.03
N ALA A 223 -34.53 34.78 -1.69
CA ALA A 223 -34.99 36.03 -1.09
C ALA A 223 -35.94 36.81 -2.03
N LYS A 224 -35.62 36.87 -3.32
CA LYS A 224 -36.46 37.53 -4.33
C LYS A 224 -37.80 36.82 -4.53
N MET A 225 -37.80 35.49 -4.54
CA MET A 225 -39.04 34.70 -4.62
C MET A 225 -39.95 34.95 -3.41
N ALA A 226 -39.39 35.00 -2.20
CA ALA A 226 -40.15 35.29 -0.99
C ALA A 226 -40.76 36.71 -0.99
N ALA A 227 -40.02 37.71 -1.49
CA ALA A 227 -40.53 39.09 -1.61
C ALA A 227 -41.71 39.19 -2.60
N ASN A 228 -41.60 38.54 -3.77
CA ASN A 228 -42.68 38.52 -4.77
C ASN A 228 -43.95 37.82 -4.26
N GLU A 229 -43.81 36.79 -3.42
CA GLU A 229 -44.95 36.08 -2.84
C GLU A 229 -45.69 36.94 -1.80
N GLN A 230 -44.98 37.81 -1.08
CA GLN A 230 -45.57 38.78 -0.15
C GLN A 230 -46.31 39.90 -0.88
N GLU A 231 -45.80 40.39 -2.02
CA GLU A 231 -46.47 41.41 -2.84
C GLU A 231 -47.73 40.89 -3.54
N SER A 232 -47.80 39.59 -3.85
CA SER A 232 -48.99 38.95 -4.46
C SER A 232 -50.14 38.74 -3.46
N GLN A 233 -49.86 38.77 -2.16
CA GLN A 233 -50.84 38.53 -1.09
C GLN A 233 -51.36 39.82 -0.43
N GLY A 234 -50.80 40.99 -0.77
CA GLY A 234 -51.24 42.32 -0.30
C GLY A 234 -52.04 43.06 -1.35
#